data_AF-B2KAM9-F1
#
_entry.id   AF-B2KAM9-F1
#
_cell.length_a   1.000
_cell.length_b   1.000
_cell.length_c   1.000
_cell.angle_alpha   90.00
_cell.angle_beta   90.00
_cell.angle_gamma   90.00
#
_symmetry.space_group_name_H-M   'P 1'
#
loop_
_entity.id
_entity.type
_entity.pdbx_description
1 polymer ?
#
loop_
_entity_poly.entity_id
_entity_poly.type
_entity_poly.pdbx_seq_one_letter_code
_entity_poly.pdbx_strand_id
1 'polypeptide(L)'
;MQNNKNTKQYIYIVQALLEPSKCKIGKTKDFERRLKEYNNMTGKSNENSYRYLFACEVKDMSELEKDIKENFSALREQKKREIYFYNPSLFDGYVKFIKTHKMFIKEIFTKEEDKKIIIKIVKKTTPSLEERGITRKDVMQKAQKVDNDEFYTRFEDVEKELSLYDISIWKNKIVFCNCDDAVDSDNKKTSAFALYFIQKFKEFELKKLICTHYSGVVDLFNQGASGYIFTKDGFREFKDYPKGYTGSFDDPLSLKILNKEADIVCTNPPFSRAKDFWRMLIGSSKKFIIISNISNPITPAYIKYFRENKVWAGYNRVDKYLNPKRELVEASGHWYTNIPIQDRPKSKNLKIIPLKDVPDKYKKFDDNKTLLVDNCYIPDDYNKPFAVSARPILNGLLEKGYKIVEDTQYFPYENGKKGFGRVLVEKI
;
A
#
# COMPACT_ATOMS: atom_id res chain seq x y z
N MET A 1 4.43 58.25 -27.02
CA MET A 1 3.73 57.14 -26.35
C MET A 1 4.45 55.85 -26.69
N GLN A 2 5.33 55.36 -25.81
CA GLN A 2 6.01 54.08 -26.00
C GLN A 2 5.00 52.94 -25.80
N ASN A 3 4.92 52.05 -26.80
CA ASN A 3 4.15 50.81 -26.72
C ASN A 3 4.65 49.96 -25.55
N ASN A 4 3.93 49.97 -24.43
CA ASN A 4 4.07 49.00 -23.35
C ASN A 4 3.62 47.62 -23.87
N LYS A 5 4.52 46.92 -24.58
CA LYS A 5 4.37 45.48 -24.77
C LYS A 5 4.44 44.86 -23.38
N ASN A 6 3.28 44.44 -22.87
CA ASN A 6 3.17 43.66 -21.65
C ASN A 6 4.14 42.48 -21.75
N THR A 7 5.28 42.58 -21.07
CA THR A 7 6.32 41.56 -21.16
C THR A 7 5.79 40.33 -20.45
N LYS A 8 5.55 39.26 -21.21
CA LYS A 8 5.02 38.01 -20.66
C LYS A 8 5.89 37.53 -19.51
N GLN A 9 5.25 37.06 -18.46
CA GLN A 9 5.91 36.55 -17.26
C GLN A 9 5.65 35.06 -17.14
N TYR A 10 6.67 34.34 -16.68
CA TYR A 10 6.64 32.89 -16.64
C TYR A 10 7.12 32.37 -15.30
N ILE A 11 6.48 31.31 -14.83
CA ILE A 11 6.98 30.43 -13.77
C ILE A 11 7.34 29.09 -14.39
N TYR A 12 8.45 28.51 -13.95
CA TYR A 12 8.93 27.23 -14.45
C TYR A 12 9.45 26.35 -13.32
N ILE A 13 9.44 25.04 -13.56
CA ILE A 13 10.04 24.01 -12.72
C ILE A 13 11.08 23.29 -13.57
N VAL A 14 12.33 23.29 -13.13
CA VAL A 14 13.44 22.55 -13.75
C VAL A 14 14.00 21.50 -12.80
N GLN A 15 14.59 20.45 -13.33
CA GLN A 15 15.29 19.41 -12.56
C GLN A 15 16.68 19.20 -13.12
N ALA A 16 17.66 19.06 -12.23
CA ALA A 16 19.03 18.70 -12.59
C ALA A 16 19.07 17.21 -12.96
N LEU A 17 19.80 16.84 -14.02
CA LEU A 17 19.89 15.43 -14.43
C LEU A 17 20.61 14.55 -13.39
N LEU A 18 21.61 15.07 -12.68
CA LEU A 18 22.36 14.32 -11.66
C LEU A 18 21.71 14.30 -10.27
N GLU A 19 20.81 15.23 -9.97
CA GLU A 19 20.06 15.28 -8.71
C GLU A 19 18.55 15.14 -8.97
N PRO A 20 18.07 13.96 -9.41
CA PRO A 20 16.67 13.78 -9.78
C PRO A 20 15.72 13.95 -8.59
N SER A 21 16.18 13.84 -7.35
CA SER A 21 15.37 14.09 -6.15
C SER A 21 15.10 15.57 -5.86
N LYS A 22 15.59 16.50 -6.71
CA LYS A 22 15.40 17.94 -6.52
C LYS A 22 14.95 18.64 -7.79
N CYS A 23 14.15 19.67 -7.62
CA CYS A 23 13.77 20.60 -8.66
C CYS A 23 14.00 22.05 -8.23
N LYS A 24 14.02 22.97 -9.17
CA LYS A 24 14.07 24.41 -8.92
C LYS A 24 12.86 25.06 -9.55
N ILE A 25 12.15 25.84 -8.74
CA ILE A 25 11.06 26.68 -9.21
C ILE A 25 11.62 28.08 -9.41
N GLY A 26 11.46 28.63 -10.60
CA GLY A 26 12.00 29.94 -10.94
C GLY A 26 11.02 30.76 -11.77
N LYS A 27 11.38 32.04 -11.93
CA LYS A 27 10.63 33.01 -12.72
C LYS A 27 11.49 33.59 -13.83
N THR A 28 10.88 33.92 -14.96
CA THR A 28 11.56 34.57 -16.09
C THR A 28 10.59 35.43 -16.89
N LYS A 29 11.12 36.43 -17.60
CA LYS A 29 10.42 37.19 -18.64
C LYS A 29 10.78 36.71 -20.06
N ASP A 30 11.76 35.83 -20.17
CA ASP A 30 12.28 35.28 -21.41
C ASP A 30 12.42 33.75 -21.25
N PHE A 31 11.39 33.02 -21.69
CA PHE A 31 11.30 31.58 -21.50
C PHE A 31 12.31 30.80 -22.37
N GLU A 32 12.49 31.23 -23.62
CA GLU A 32 13.36 30.56 -24.61
C GLU A 32 14.84 30.69 -24.24
N ARG A 33 15.24 31.86 -23.73
CA ARG A 33 16.63 32.09 -23.32
C ARG A 33 16.98 31.43 -21.99
N ARG A 34 16.01 31.28 -21.08
CA ARG A 34 16.27 30.84 -19.70
C ARG A 34 16.83 29.41 -19.60
N LEU A 35 16.37 28.48 -20.44
CA LEU A 35 16.91 27.12 -20.43
C LEU A 35 18.33 27.08 -20.99
N LYS A 36 18.60 27.89 -22.02
CA LYS A 36 19.95 28.06 -22.57
C LYS A 36 20.89 28.65 -21.52
N GLU A 37 20.45 29.63 -20.73
CA GLU A 37 21.24 30.17 -19.61
C GLU A 37 21.59 29.12 -18.55
N TYR A 38 20.65 28.23 -18.19
CA TYR A 38 20.93 27.13 -17.26
C TYR A 38 21.97 26.16 -17.80
N ASN A 39 21.93 25.87 -19.10
CA ASN A 39 22.79 24.86 -19.72
C ASN A 39 24.09 25.44 -20.30
N ASN A 40 24.21 26.76 -20.47
CA ASN A 40 25.40 27.44 -21.00
C ASN A 40 26.28 28.10 -19.93
N MET A 41 25.93 28.03 -18.64
CA MET A 41 26.78 28.56 -17.56
C MET A 41 27.80 27.51 -17.08
N THR A 42 29.05 27.75 -17.49
CA THR A 42 30.36 27.28 -17.00
C THR A 42 31.01 26.10 -17.73
N GLY A 43 32.25 26.35 -18.17
CA GLY A 43 33.25 25.34 -18.53
C GLY A 43 33.72 24.52 -17.32
N LYS A 44 32.80 23.78 -16.72
CA LYS A 44 33.03 22.58 -15.92
C LYS A 44 32.04 21.53 -16.43
N SER A 45 32.51 20.29 -16.54
CA SER A 45 31.89 19.03 -17.01
C SER A 45 30.35 18.97 -17.12
N ASN A 46 29.84 18.03 -17.93
CA ASN A 46 28.43 17.66 -18.16
C ASN A 46 27.55 17.36 -16.90
N GLU A 47 27.94 17.81 -15.72
CA GLU A 47 27.39 17.50 -14.41
C GLU A 47 26.17 18.37 -14.01
N ASN A 48 25.95 19.53 -14.62
CA ASN A 48 24.90 20.50 -14.20
C ASN A 48 23.82 20.79 -15.26
N SER A 49 23.51 19.86 -16.16
CA SER A 49 22.43 20.04 -17.13
C SER A 49 21.05 20.00 -16.47
N TYR A 50 20.19 20.98 -16.79
CA TYR A 50 18.81 21.07 -16.33
C TYR A 50 17.82 20.77 -17.46
N ARG A 51 16.71 20.11 -17.11
CA ARG A 51 15.54 19.94 -17.98
C ARG A 51 14.32 20.63 -17.40
N TYR A 52 13.46 21.19 -18.26
CA TYR A 52 12.13 21.60 -17.81
C TYR A 52 11.29 20.38 -17.44
N LEU A 53 10.53 20.54 -16.36
CA LEU A 53 9.46 19.64 -15.96
C LEU A 53 8.10 20.30 -16.20
N PHE A 54 8.01 21.61 -15.98
CA PHE A 54 6.80 22.40 -16.13
C PHE A 54 7.14 23.86 -16.41
N ALA A 55 6.29 24.56 -17.17
CA ALA A 55 6.32 26.01 -17.35
C ALA A 55 4.93 26.56 -17.68
N CYS A 56 4.62 27.74 -17.15
CA CYS A 56 3.37 28.43 -17.40
C CYS A 56 3.56 29.94 -17.56
N GLU A 57 2.64 30.57 -18.31
CA GLU A 57 2.48 32.01 -18.39
C GLU A 57 1.57 32.48 -17.24
N VAL A 58 1.93 33.60 -16.61
CA VAL A 58 1.29 34.11 -15.39
C VAL A 58 1.09 35.62 -15.46
N LYS A 59 0.10 36.13 -14.71
CA LYS A 59 -0.19 37.57 -14.59
C LYS A 59 0.89 38.30 -13.79
N ASP A 60 1.26 37.74 -12.65
CA ASP A 60 2.34 38.22 -11.78
C ASP A 60 3.18 37.03 -11.29
N MET A 61 4.41 36.94 -11.78
CA MET A 61 5.34 35.88 -11.41
C MET A 61 5.94 36.08 -10.00
N SER A 62 5.98 37.30 -9.48
CA SER A 62 6.55 37.56 -8.15
C SER A 62 5.54 37.21 -7.05
N GLU A 63 4.26 37.51 -7.26
CA GLU A 63 3.19 37.10 -6.34
C GLU A 63 3.09 35.56 -6.28
N LEU A 64 2.95 34.90 -7.42
CA LEU A 64 2.87 33.44 -7.45
C LEU A 64 4.14 32.78 -6.89
N GLU A 65 5.33 33.29 -7.18
CA GLU A 65 6.57 32.74 -6.60
C GLU A 65 6.57 32.88 -5.07
N LYS A 66 6.09 34.00 -4.52
CA LYS A 66 5.96 34.19 -3.08
C LYS A 66 4.98 33.18 -2.48
N ASP A 67 3.82 33.00 -3.08
CA ASP A 67 2.80 32.07 -2.58
C ASP A 67 3.27 30.60 -2.67
N ILE A 68 4.01 30.24 -3.72
CA ILE A 68 4.71 28.95 -3.82
C ILE A 68 5.72 28.83 -2.67
N LYS A 69 6.54 29.86 -2.44
CA LYS A 69 7.55 29.86 -1.38
C LYS A 69 6.96 29.77 0.02
N GLU A 70 5.74 30.26 0.24
CA GLU A 70 5.03 30.16 1.52
C GLU A 70 4.36 28.80 1.67
N ASN A 71 3.56 28.37 0.69
CA ASN A 71 2.83 27.10 0.71
C ASN A 71 3.74 25.87 0.74
N PHE A 72 4.90 25.98 0.08
CA PHE A 72 5.94 24.95 0.01
C PHE A 72 7.24 25.39 0.70
N SER A 73 7.17 26.35 1.63
CA SER A 73 8.31 26.84 2.44
C SER A 73 9.11 25.70 3.06
N ALA A 74 8.37 24.71 3.51
CA ALA A 74 8.86 23.53 4.18
C ALA A 74 9.63 22.57 3.23
N LEU A 75 9.37 22.63 1.92
CA LEU A 75 10.04 21.81 0.90
C LEU A 75 11.29 22.48 0.29
N ARG A 76 11.70 23.66 0.79
CA ARG A 76 12.88 24.40 0.28
C ARG A 76 14.16 23.99 0.99
N GLU A 77 15.24 23.78 0.22
CA GLU A 77 16.59 23.54 0.76
C GLU A 77 17.07 24.78 1.54
N GLN A 78 17.34 24.62 2.85
CA GLN A 78 17.68 25.74 3.74
C GLN A 78 18.98 26.48 3.33
N LYS A 79 19.96 25.76 2.75
CA LYS A 79 21.24 26.34 2.32
C LYS A 79 21.12 27.18 1.04
N LYS A 80 20.39 26.68 0.04
CA LYS A 80 20.34 27.28 -1.31
C LYS A 80 19.06 28.09 -1.57
N ARG A 81 18.06 28.04 -0.68
CA ARG A 81 16.79 28.79 -0.68
C ARG A 81 15.92 28.71 -1.96
N GLU A 82 16.37 28.15 -3.07
CA GLU A 82 15.61 28.14 -4.35
C GLU A 82 15.28 26.72 -4.84
N ILE A 83 15.84 25.71 -4.19
CA ILE A 83 15.72 24.31 -4.59
C ILE A 83 14.65 23.63 -3.75
N TYR A 84 13.77 22.89 -4.40
CA TYR A 84 12.66 22.12 -3.84
C TYR A 84 12.90 20.62 -4.01
N PHE A 85 12.27 19.79 -3.17
CA PHE A 85 12.27 18.35 -3.36
C PHE A 85 11.42 17.93 -4.55
N TYR A 86 11.88 16.96 -5.32
CA TYR A 86 11.17 16.37 -6.44
C TYR A 86 10.92 14.88 -6.21
N ASN A 87 9.65 14.51 -6.27
CA ASN A 87 9.17 13.21 -6.72
C ASN A 87 7.91 13.46 -7.57
N PRO A 88 7.46 12.51 -8.41
CA PRO A 88 6.33 12.75 -9.30
C PRO A 88 5.05 13.19 -8.58
N SER A 89 4.78 12.71 -7.36
CA SER A 89 3.59 13.12 -6.61
C SER A 89 3.69 14.53 -6.01
N LEU A 90 4.88 14.92 -5.53
CA LEU A 90 5.15 16.30 -5.12
C LEU A 90 5.09 17.24 -6.33
N PHE A 91 5.57 16.77 -7.48
CA PHE A 91 5.49 17.50 -8.74
C PHE A 91 4.04 17.77 -9.14
N ASP A 92 3.18 16.76 -9.08
CA ASP A 92 1.73 16.94 -9.29
C ASP A 92 1.14 17.95 -8.30
N GLY A 93 1.59 17.92 -7.05
CA GLY A 93 1.24 18.91 -6.02
C GLY A 93 1.63 20.35 -6.41
N TYR A 94 2.86 20.57 -6.87
CA TYR A 94 3.32 21.88 -7.35
C TYR A 94 2.52 22.35 -8.56
N VAL A 95 2.36 21.48 -9.56
CA VAL A 95 1.65 21.80 -10.80
C VAL A 95 0.19 22.09 -10.53
N LYS A 96 -0.48 21.27 -9.71
CA LYS A 96 -1.87 21.50 -9.30
C LYS A 96 -2.02 22.85 -8.62
N PHE A 97 -1.17 23.17 -7.62
CA PHE A 97 -1.20 24.46 -6.94
C PHE A 97 -1.06 25.62 -7.93
N ILE A 98 -0.07 25.57 -8.83
CA ILE A 98 0.17 26.60 -9.83
C ILE A 98 -1.04 26.77 -10.76
N LYS A 99 -1.59 25.67 -11.29
CA LYS A 99 -2.74 25.70 -12.21
C LYS A 99 -4.02 26.24 -11.56
N THR A 100 -4.21 26.01 -10.26
CA THR A 100 -5.37 26.53 -9.52
C THR A 100 -5.18 27.96 -9.03
N HIS A 101 -3.98 28.53 -9.18
CA HIS A 101 -3.68 29.86 -8.66
C HIS A 101 -4.31 30.97 -9.52
N LYS A 102 -4.81 32.03 -8.88
CA LYS A 102 -5.42 33.21 -9.55
C LYS A 102 -4.50 33.93 -10.57
N MET A 103 -3.19 33.74 -10.42
CA MET A 103 -2.17 34.33 -11.30
C MET A 103 -1.86 33.48 -12.53
N PHE A 104 -2.37 32.25 -12.62
CA PHE A 104 -2.18 31.38 -13.77
C PHE A 104 -2.93 31.93 -15.01
N ILE A 105 -2.27 31.93 -16.16
CA ILE A 105 -2.89 32.26 -17.46
C ILE A 105 -3.02 31.00 -18.30
N LYS A 106 -1.89 30.34 -18.61
CA LYS A 106 -1.88 29.11 -19.39
C LYS A 106 -0.61 28.31 -19.19
N GLU A 107 -0.71 27.02 -19.44
CA GLU A 107 0.43 26.13 -19.53
C GLU A 107 1.20 26.38 -20.83
N ILE A 108 2.53 26.41 -20.74
CA ILE A 108 3.45 26.54 -21.87
C ILE A 108 4.13 25.21 -22.16
N PHE A 109 4.50 24.50 -21.10
CA PHE A 109 5.17 23.22 -21.19
C PHE A 109 4.85 22.39 -19.95
N THR A 110 4.56 21.11 -20.16
CA THR A 110 4.69 20.09 -19.12
C THR A 110 5.44 18.95 -19.74
N LYS A 111 6.41 18.38 -19.01
CA LYS A 111 7.05 17.15 -19.43
C LYS A 111 5.96 16.09 -19.58
N GLU A 112 5.78 15.58 -20.79
CA GLU A 112 4.89 14.46 -21.03
C GLU A 112 5.26 13.31 -20.07
N GLU A 113 4.25 12.74 -19.41
CA GLU A 113 4.44 11.45 -18.74
C GLU A 113 5.04 10.48 -19.78
N ASP A 114 6.10 9.76 -19.43
CA ASP A 114 6.64 8.70 -20.30
C ASP A 114 5.45 7.84 -20.73
N LYS A 115 5.13 7.89 -22.04
CA LYS A 115 3.86 7.41 -22.63
C LYS A 115 3.37 6.23 -21.83
N LYS A 116 2.20 6.36 -21.19
CA LYS A 116 1.47 5.20 -20.67
C LYS A 116 1.45 4.20 -21.80
N ILE A 117 2.14 3.07 -21.63
CA ILE A 117 1.88 1.91 -22.46
C ILE A 117 0.45 1.55 -22.08
N ILE A 118 -0.50 2.08 -22.86
CA ILE A 118 -1.87 1.60 -22.86
C ILE A 118 -1.73 0.21 -23.44
N ILE A 119 -1.50 -0.78 -22.58
CA ILE A 119 -1.72 -2.17 -22.94
C ILE A 119 -3.20 -2.21 -23.29
N LYS A 120 -3.51 -2.24 -24.59
CA LYS A 120 -4.87 -2.52 -25.07
C LYS A 120 -5.33 -3.74 -24.31
N ILE A 121 -6.34 -3.55 -23.45
CA ILE A 121 -6.99 -4.65 -22.74
C ILE A 121 -7.66 -5.49 -23.82
N VAL A 122 -6.96 -6.50 -24.32
CA VAL A 122 -7.60 -7.64 -24.94
C VAL A 122 -8.30 -8.33 -23.79
N LYS A 123 -9.60 -8.09 -23.62
CA LYS A 123 -10.44 -8.94 -22.78
C LYS A 123 -10.35 -10.34 -23.38
N LYS A 124 -9.38 -11.15 -22.95
CA LYS A 124 -9.49 -12.59 -23.08
C LYS A 124 -10.62 -12.98 -22.14
N THR A 125 -11.79 -13.23 -22.72
CA THR A 125 -12.83 -14.04 -22.08
C THR A 125 -12.16 -15.33 -21.64
N THR A 126 -11.87 -15.42 -20.34
CA THR A 126 -11.29 -16.65 -19.79
C THR A 126 -12.44 -17.65 -19.74
N PRO A 127 -12.35 -18.79 -20.44
CA PRO A 127 -13.43 -19.77 -20.44
C PRO A 127 -13.70 -20.26 -19.02
N SER A 128 -14.96 -20.61 -18.76
CA SER A 128 -15.42 -21.07 -17.45
C SER A 128 -14.67 -22.34 -17.02
N LEU A 129 -14.69 -22.67 -15.71
CA LEU A 129 -14.04 -23.88 -15.21
C LEU A 129 -14.58 -25.15 -15.89
N GLU A 130 -15.89 -25.14 -16.22
CA GLU A 130 -16.56 -26.20 -16.96
C GLU A 130 -16.06 -26.29 -18.41
N GLU A 131 -15.95 -25.16 -19.11
CA GLU A 131 -15.43 -25.09 -20.48
C GLU A 131 -13.96 -25.54 -20.60
N ARG A 132 -13.20 -25.42 -19.51
CA ARG A 132 -11.80 -25.84 -19.45
C ARG A 132 -11.62 -27.31 -19.05
N GLY A 133 -12.68 -27.99 -18.60
CA GLY A 133 -12.60 -29.36 -18.08
C GLY A 133 -11.75 -29.48 -16.81
N ILE A 134 -11.63 -28.40 -16.02
CA ILE A 134 -10.76 -28.33 -14.83
C ILE A 134 -11.66 -28.15 -13.60
N THR A 135 -11.53 -29.02 -12.60
CA THR A 135 -12.29 -28.85 -11.36
C THR A 135 -11.68 -27.75 -10.48
N ARG A 136 -12.46 -27.17 -9.56
CA ARG A 136 -11.92 -26.22 -8.57
C ARG A 136 -10.73 -26.79 -7.79
N LYS A 137 -10.72 -28.09 -7.53
CA LYS A 137 -9.64 -28.80 -6.84
C LYS A 137 -8.34 -28.77 -7.64
N ASP A 138 -8.42 -28.97 -8.95
CA ASP A 138 -7.26 -28.97 -9.85
C ASP A 138 -6.65 -27.57 -9.99
N VAL A 139 -7.48 -26.52 -10.00
CA VAL A 139 -7.02 -25.12 -9.99
C VAL A 139 -6.28 -24.81 -8.68
N MET A 140 -6.83 -25.24 -7.55
CA MET A 140 -6.19 -25.05 -6.23
C MET A 140 -4.85 -25.80 -6.14
N GLN A 141 -4.75 -27.02 -6.67
CA GLN A 141 -3.50 -27.78 -6.73
C GLN A 141 -2.46 -27.17 -7.68
N LYS A 142 -2.89 -26.58 -8.81
CA LYS A 142 -1.99 -25.84 -9.71
C LYS A 142 -1.49 -24.54 -9.07
N ALA A 143 -2.34 -23.82 -8.33
CA ALA A 143 -1.94 -22.60 -7.61
C ALA A 143 -0.92 -22.89 -6.49
N GLN A 144 -0.96 -24.07 -5.88
CA GLN A 144 0.05 -24.53 -4.91
C GLN A 144 1.45 -24.78 -5.52
N LYS A 145 1.57 -24.88 -6.85
CA LYS A 145 2.82 -25.18 -7.56
C LYS A 145 3.52 -23.96 -8.16
N VAL A 146 2.98 -22.76 -7.99
CA VAL A 146 3.59 -21.54 -8.54
C VAL A 146 4.50 -20.93 -7.48
N ASP A 147 5.81 -21.14 -7.62
CA ASP A 147 6.89 -20.63 -6.74
C ASP A 147 7.17 -19.12 -6.91
N ASN A 148 6.15 -18.30 -7.19
CA ASN A 148 6.30 -16.85 -7.26
C ASN A 148 5.58 -16.20 -6.08
N ASP A 149 6.30 -16.01 -4.98
CA ASP A 149 5.79 -15.36 -3.75
C ASP A 149 5.82 -13.83 -3.80
N GLU A 150 6.32 -13.24 -4.88
CA GLU A 150 6.44 -11.79 -5.05
C GLU A 150 5.14 -11.18 -5.60
N PHE A 151 4.22 -10.87 -4.69
CA PHE A 151 2.97 -10.18 -4.97
C PHE A 151 3.05 -8.70 -4.56
N TYR A 152 3.18 -7.80 -5.52
CA TYR A 152 3.17 -6.37 -5.27
C TYR A 152 1.74 -5.83 -5.19
N THR A 153 1.44 -5.12 -4.11
CA THR A 153 0.13 -4.47 -3.91
C THR A 153 -0.01 -3.26 -4.83
N ARG A 154 -1.20 -3.04 -5.37
CA ARG A 154 -1.50 -1.89 -6.21
C ARG A 154 -1.84 -0.66 -5.37
N PHE A 155 -1.51 0.53 -5.86
CA PHE A 155 -1.75 1.79 -5.16
C PHE A 155 -3.23 1.99 -4.84
N GLU A 156 -4.12 1.71 -5.78
CA GLU A 156 -5.56 1.84 -5.61
C GLU A 156 -6.12 0.94 -4.49
N ASP A 157 -5.52 -0.22 -4.25
CA ASP A 157 -5.96 -1.12 -3.18
C ASP A 157 -5.47 -0.63 -1.80
N VAL A 158 -4.27 -0.04 -1.73
CA VAL A 158 -3.74 0.61 -0.52
C VAL A 158 -4.58 1.85 -0.18
N GLU A 159 -4.80 2.74 -1.14
CA GLU A 159 -5.56 3.97 -0.94
C GLU A 159 -7.00 3.67 -0.50
N LYS A 160 -7.66 2.70 -1.15
CA LYS A 160 -9.03 2.30 -0.83
C LYS A 160 -9.18 1.76 0.60
N GLU A 161 -8.15 1.09 1.12
CA GLU A 161 -8.17 0.59 2.49
C GLU A 161 -7.83 1.71 3.48
N LEU A 162 -6.65 2.34 3.34
CA LEU A 162 -6.11 3.25 4.33
C LEU A 162 -6.93 4.54 4.49
N SER A 163 -7.62 4.98 3.43
CA SER A 163 -8.51 6.15 3.49
C SER A 163 -9.76 5.95 4.38
N LEU A 164 -10.07 4.72 4.78
CA LEU A 164 -11.21 4.41 5.65
C LEU A 164 -10.87 4.50 7.15
N TYR A 165 -9.60 4.65 7.49
CA TYR A 165 -9.15 4.78 8.87
C TYR A 165 -9.14 6.25 9.28
N ASP A 166 -9.51 6.51 10.54
CA ASP A 166 -9.51 7.87 11.09
C ASP A 166 -8.11 8.50 10.95
N ILE A 167 -8.03 9.69 10.36
CA ILE A 167 -6.77 10.37 10.09
C ILE A 167 -5.93 10.63 11.37
N SER A 168 -6.59 10.76 12.52
CA SER A 168 -5.96 11.02 13.81
C SER A 168 -5.04 9.87 14.28
N ILE A 169 -5.24 8.64 13.80
CA ILE A 169 -4.37 7.51 14.16
C ILE A 169 -2.93 7.72 13.69
N TRP A 170 -2.72 8.52 12.64
CA TRP A 170 -1.43 8.76 12.02
C TRP A 170 -0.67 9.92 12.66
N LYS A 171 -1.37 10.83 13.33
CA LYS A 171 -0.79 12.08 13.85
C LYS A 171 0.39 11.81 14.79
N ASN A 172 1.53 12.42 14.47
CA ASN A 172 2.78 12.31 15.23
C ASN A 172 3.25 10.84 15.40
N LYS A 173 2.89 9.94 14.47
CA LYS A 173 3.33 8.54 14.48
C LYS A 173 4.48 8.28 13.53
N ILE A 174 5.23 7.23 13.87
CA ILE A 174 6.25 6.62 13.02
C ILE A 174 5.63 5.42 12.32
N VAL A 175 5.46 5.51 11.00
CA VAL A 175 4.98 4.41 10.17
C VAL A 175 6.16 3.61 9.62
N PHE A 176 6.09 2.30 9.75
CA PHE A 176 7.08 1.37 9.22
C PHE A 176 6.48 0.51 8.10
N CYS A 177 7.05 0.63 6.91
CA CYS A 177 6.69 -0.13 5.72
C CYS A 177 7.83 -1.10 5.38
N ASN A 178 7.74 -2.33 5.90
CA ASN A 178 8.67 -3.38 5.51
C ASN A 178 8.26 -3.93 4.14
N CYS A 179 8.75 -3.32 3.05
CA CYS A 179 8.22 -3.52 1.71
C CYS A 179 9.34 -3.70 0.69
N ASP A 180 9.18 -4.69 -0.18
CA ASP A 180 9.97 -4.76 -1.40
C ASP A 180 9.77 -3.50 -2.24
N ASP A 181 10.83 -3.05 -2.90
CA ASP A 181 10.87 -1.78 -3.65
C ASP A 181 10.45 -0.52 -2.85
N ALA A 182 10.97 -0.34 -1.64
CA ALA A 182 10.65 0.78 -0.74
C ALA A 182 10.51 2.15 -1.44
N VAL A 183 11.55 2.67 -2.11
CA VAL A 183 11.48 3.90 -2.92
C VAL A 183 12.46 3.79 -4.09
N ASP A 184 11.96 3.83 -5.32
CA ASP A 184 12.77 3.85 -6.55
C ASP A 184 12.74 5.24 -7.21
N SER A 185 13.71 5.51 -8.08
CA SER A 185 13.70 6.67 -8.98
C SER A 185 12.48 6.71 -9.92
N ASP A 186 11.92 5.54 -10.24
CA ASP A 186 10.67 5.38 -10.97
C ASP A 186 9.50 5.07 -10.01
N ASN A 187 8.51 5.96 -9.96
CA ASN A 187 7.30 5.76 -9.18
C ASN A 187 6.53 4.48 -9.55
N LYS A 188 6.70 3.97 -10.77
CA LYS A 188 6.08 2.70 -11.19
C LYS A 188 6.68 1.49 -10.48
N LYS A 189 7.90 1.64 -9.93
CA LYS A 189 8.60 0.59 -9.19
C LYS A 189 8.44 0.73 -7.68
N THR A 190 8.27 1.95 -7.18
CA THR A 190 8.06 2.24 -5.76
C THR A 190 6.86 1.46 -5.18
N SER A 191 7.04 0.91 -3.98
CA SER A 191 5.98 0.26 -3.19
C SER A 191 4.76 1.16 -3.05
N ALA A 192 3.58 0.59 -3.28
CA ALA A 192 2.30 1.29 -3.11
C ALA A 192 2.13 1.87 -1.69
N PHE A 193 2.60 1.16 -0.66
CA PHE A 193 2.55 1.62 0.73
C PHE A 193 3.46 2.84 0.93
N ALA A 194 4.71 2.75 0.50
CA ALA A 194 5.67 3.84 0.64
C ALA A 194 5.17 5.07 -0.13
N LEU A 195 4.70 4.89 -1.37
CA LEU A 195 4.16 5.97 -2.18
C LEU A 195 2.96 6.64 -1.50
N TYR A 196 2.03 5.86 -0.95
CA TYR A 196 0.87 6.39 -0.24
C TYR A 196 1.27 7.27 0.96
N PHE A 197 2.14 6.78 1.83
CA PHE A 197 2.56 7.54 3.01
C PHE A 197 3.47 8.73 2.66
N ILE A 198 4.26 8.66 1.59
CA ILE A 198 5.00 9.83 1.09
C ILE A 198 4.03 10.92 0.62
N GLN A 199 2.99 10.55 -0.14
CA GLN A 199 1.96 11.47 -0.62
C GLN A 199 1.15 12.09 0.52
N LYS A 200 0.81 11.29 1.52
CA LYS A 200 -0.03 11.68 2.66
C LYS A 200 0.75 12.22 3.85
N PHE A 201 2.09 12.27 3.78
CA PHE A 201 2.94 12.59 4.94
C PHE A 201 2.55 13.86 5.68
N LYS A 202 2.35 14.96 4.94
CA LYS A 202 1.96 16.27 5.51
C LYS A 202 0.51 16.26 5.99
N GLU A 203 -0.39 15.68 5.20
CA GLU A 203 -1.83 15.60 5.51
C GLU A 203 -2.08 14.82 6.80
N PHE A 204 -1.34 13.73 7.01
CA PHE A 204 -1.44 12.88 8.19
C PHE A 204 -0.66 13.39 9.40
N GLU A 205 0.07 14.50 9.25
CA GLU A 205 1.00 15.00 10.29
C GLU A 205 1.92 13.89 10.81
N LEU A 206 2.43 13.05 9.90
CA LEU A 206 3.33 11.95 10.26
C LEU A 206 4.63 12.49 10.84
N LYS A 207 5.11 11.83 11.91
CA LYS A 207 6.41 12.16 12.50
C LYS A 207 7.53 11.65 11.61
N LYS A 208 7.45 10.39 11.20
CA LYS A 208 8.48 9.72 10.40
C LYS A 208 7.86 8.57 9.60
N LEU A 209 8.39 8.33 8.41
CA LEU A 209 8.13 7.13 7.61
C LEU A 209 9.46 6.41 7.42
N ILE A 210 9.49 5.13 7.75
CA ILE A 210 10.64 4.26 7.53
C ILE A 210 10.19 3.15 6.58
N CYS A 211 10.94 2.92 5.51
CA CYS A 211 10.69 1.83 4.58
C CYS A 211 11.98 1.02 4.39
N THR A 212 11.88 -0.31 4.37
CA THR A 212 13.04 -1.18 4.17
C THR A 212 12.88 -1.95 2.87
N HIS A 213 13.92 -1.98 2.04
CA HIS A 213 13.94 -2.72 0.79
C HIS A 213 14.77 -4.00 0.93
N TYR A 214 14.15 -5.13 0.63
CA TYR A 214 14.82 -6.42 0.52
C TYR A 214 15.53 -6.54 -0.82
N SER A 215 16.78 -6.99 -0.79
CA SER A 215 17.61 -7.16 -1.99
C SER A 215 17.98 -8.62 -2.30
N GLY A 216 17.42 -9.57 -1.55
CA GLY A 216 17.79 -10.99 -1.63
C GLY A 216 18.86 -11.40 -0.61
N VAL A 217 19.19 -12.70 -0.59
CA VAL A 217 20.33 -13.23 0.16
C VAL A 217 21.60 -13.01 -0.67
N VAL A 218 22.65 -12.49 -0.02
CA VAL A 218 23.98 -12.42 -0.62
C VAL A 218 24.54 -13.84 -0.73
N ASP A 219 24.71 -14.34 -1.95
CA ASP A 219 25.35 -15.62 -2.23
C ASP A 219 26.52 -15.47 -3.21
N LEU A 220 27.13 -16.58 -3.63
CA LEU A 220 28.26 -16.60 -4.57
C LEU A 220 27.94 -15.91 -5.92
N PHE A 221 26.67 -15.83 -6.30
CA PHE A 221 26.17 -15.21 -7.52
C PHE A 221 25.62 -13.79 -7.28
N ASN A 222 25.35 -13.42 -6.03
CA ASN A 222 24.71 -12.16 -5.61
C ASN A 222 25.56 -11.37 -4.59
N GLN A 223 26.88 -11.29 -4.82
CA GLN A 223 27.86 -10.62 -3.93
C GLN A 223 27.65 -9.10 -3.73
N GLY A 224 26.63 -8.50 -4.35
CA GLY A 224 26.33 -7.05 -4.30
C GLY A 224 24.94 -6.68 -3.79
N ALA A 225 24.11 -7.64 -3.35
CA ALA A 225 22.79 -7.35 -2.79
C ALA A 225 22.93 -6.52 -1.49
N SER A 226 22.52 -5.26 -1.53
CA SER A 226 22.49 -4.37 -0.37
C SER A 226 21.07 -3.89 -0.14
N GLY A 227 20.44 -4.45 0.90
CA GLY A 227 19.18 -3.90 1.39
C GLY A 227 19.41 -2.45 1.79
N TYR A 228 18.38 -1.64 1.71
CA TYR A 228 18.47 -0.25 2.13
C TYR A 228 17.28 0.17 2.96
N ILE A 229 17.48 1.22 3.75
CA ILE A 229 16.45 1.86 4.56
C ILE A 229 16.20 3.24 3.96
N PHE A 230 14.99 3.47 3.50
CA PHE A 230 14.51 4.80 3.20
C PHE A 230 13.86 5.40 4.43
N THR A 231 14.29 6.61 4.81
CA THR A 231 13.67 7.36 5.90
C THR A 231 13.20 8.71 5.40
N LYS A 232 11.94 9.03 5.70
CA LYS A 232 11.38 10.37 5.60
C LYS A 232 11.08 10.91 7.00
N ASP A 233 11.81 11.94 7.40
CA ASP A 233 11.67 12.61 8.70
C ASP A 233 11.43 14.10 8.45
N GLY A 234 10.16 14.50 8.51
CA GLY A 234 9.69 15.78 7.99
C GLY A 234 10.04 15.95 6.50
N PHE A 235 10.95 16.88 6.22
CA PHE A 235 11.40 17.21 4.87
C PHE A 235 12.68 16.50 4.46
N ARG A 236 13.33 15.78 5.39
CA ARG A 236 14.54 15.03 5.08
C ARG A 236 14.14 13.66 4.55
N GLU A 237 14.63 13.35 3.37
CA GLU A 237 14.56 12.02 2.78
C GLU A 237 15.98 11.54 2.55
N PHE A 238 16.29 10.34 3.02
CA PHE A 238 17.60 9.74 2.84
C PHE A 238 17.49 8.22 2.74
N LYS A 239 18.50 7.64 2.10
CA LYS A 239 18.67 6.20 1.96
C LYS A 239 19.96 5.79 2.64
N ASP A 240 19.84 4.88 3.60
CA ASP A 240 20.98 4.25 4.24
C ASP A 240 21.18 2.86 3.63
N TYR A 241 22.44 2.51 3.36
CA TYR A 241 22.87 1.20 2.85
C TYR A 241 23.78 0.53 3.89
N PRO A 242 23.23 0.02 5.00
CA PRO A 242 24.06 -0.54 6.05
C PRO A 242 24.76 -1.81 5.54
N LYS A 243 26.05 -1.94 5.87
CA LYS A 243 26.85 -3.09 5.44
C LYS A 243 26.25 -4.39 5.97
N GLY A 244 25.98 -5.34 5.08
CA GLY A 244 25.42 -6.66 5.42
C GLY A 244 23.92 -6.64 5.73
N TYR A 245 23.23 -5.52 5.53
CA TYR A 245 21.78 -5.45 5.70
C TYR A 245 21.06 -6.10 4.53
N THR A 246 20.18 -7.06 4.83
CA THR A 246 19.44 -7.81 3.81
C THR A 246 18.16 -7.11 3.36
N GLY A 247 17.57 -6.30 4.26
CA GLY A 247 16.22 -5.74 4.09
C GLY A 247 15.10 -6.67 4.55
N SER A 248 15.41 -7.90 4.96
CA SER A 248 14.40 -8.86 5.42
C SER A 248 13.73 -8.39 6.71
N PHE A 249 12.47 -8.79 6.94
CA PHE A 249 11.73 -8.37 8.13
C PHE A 249 12.32 -8.89 9.46
N ASP A 250 13.03 -10.01 9.41
CA ASP A 250 13.70 -10.65 10.54
C ASP A 250 15.19 -10.31 10.63
N ASP A 251 15.69 -9.41 9.76
CA ASP A 251 17.01 -8.84 9.91
C ASP A 251 17.11 -8.07 11.25
N PRO A 252 18.23 -8.20 12.01
CA PRO A 252 18.39 -7.51 13.29
C PRO A 252 18.10 -6.00 13.25
N LEU A 253 18.42 -5.34 12.13
CA LEU A 253 18.15 -3.91 11.98
C LEU A 253 16.67 -3.63 11.70
N SER A 254 16.00 -4.46 10.90
CA SER A 254 14.54 -4.39 10.70
C SER A 254 13.78 -4.62 12.02
N LEU A 255 14.24 -5.60 12.82
CA LEU A 255 13.69 -5.87 14.15
C LEU A 255 13.94 -4.71 15.12
N LYS A 256 15.10 -4.05 15.04
CA LYS A 256 15.39 -2.85 15.84
C LYS A 256 14.43 -1.72 15.49
N ILE A 257 14.25 -1.43 14.20
CA ILE A 257 13.29 -0.41 13.71
C ILE A 257 11.89 -0.74 14.22
N LEU A 258 11.42 -1.97 14.01
CA LEU A 258 10.11 -2.43 14.47
C LEU A 258 9.93 -2.20 15.97
N ASN A 259 10.87 -2.66 16.79
CA ASN A 259 10.68 -2.69 18.24
C ASN A 259 10.94 -1.34 18.91
N LYS A 260 11.89 -0.55 18.39
CA LYS A 260 12.38 0.67 19.05
C LYS A 260 11.86 1.97 18.45
N GLU A 261 11.47 1.98 17.18
CA GLU A 261 11.08 3.21 16.48
C GLU A 261 9.64 3.20 15.99
N ALA A 262 9.17 2.11 15.40
CA ALA A 262 7.85 2.07 14.77
C ALA A 262 6.71 2.22 15.80
N ASP A 263 5.66 2.95 15.40
CA ASP A 263 4.38 2.98 16.10
C ASP A 263 3.34 2.13 15.37
N ILE A 264 3.31 2.25 14.04
CA ILE A 264 2.36 1.55 13.17
C ILE A 264 3.12 0.86 12.03
N VAL A 265 2.78 -0.41 11.74
CA VAL A 265 3.33 -1.16 10.60
C VAL A 265 2.29 -1.29 9.49
N CYS A 266 2.65 -0.91 8.27
CA CYS A 266 1.76 -1.04 7.11
C CYS A 266 2.49 -1.70 5.94
N THR A 267 2.09 -2.92 5.56
CA THR A 267 2.77 -3.67 4.48
C THR A 267 1.96 -4.86 3.92
N ASN A 268 2.43 -5.40 2.80
CA ASN A 268 2.08 -6.73 2.31
C ASN A 268 3.26 -7.70 2.53
N PRO A 269 3.28 -8.50 3.61
CA PRO A 269 4.34 -9.45 3.86
C PRO A 269 4.34 -10.60 2.83
N PRO A 270 5.51 -11.24 2.59
CA PRO A 270 5.59 -12.43 1.75
C PRO A 270 4.69 -13.55 2.28
N PHE A 271 3.87 -14.12 1.41
CA PHE A 271 2.81 -15.05 1.81
C PHE A 271 3.38 -16.34 2.39
N SER A 272 4.50 -16.85 1.86
CA SER A 272 5.20 -18.03 2.36
C SER A 272 5.77 -17.85 3.77
N ARG A 273 6.13 -16.61 4.15
CA ARG A 273 6.67 -16.27 5.48
C ARG A 273 5.67 -15.56 6.38
N ALA A 274 4.39 -15.47 5.98
CA ALA A 274 3.37 -14.74 6.72
C ALA A 274 3.20 -15.23 8.17
N LYS A 275 3.37 -16.54 8.44
CA LYS A 275 3.29 -17.10 9.80
C LYS A 275 4.33 -16.48 10.73
N ASP A 276 5.58 -16.41 10.29
CA ASP A 276 6.68 -15.83 11.07
C ASP A 276 6.51 -14.33 11.21
N PHE A 277 6.11 -13.66 10.14
CA PHE A 277 5.83 -12.23 10.14
C PHE A 277 4.73 -11.87 11.15
N TRP A 278 3.60 -12.58 11.16
CA TRP A 278 2.50 -12.37 12.11
C TRP A 278 2.96 -12.58 13.55
N ARG A 279 3.72 -13.65 13.83
CA ARG A 279 4.27 -13.93 15.17
C ARG A 279 5.14 -12.78 15.66
N MET A 280 6.05 -12.31 14.82
CA MET A 280 6.93 -11.16 15.13
C MET A 280 6.11 -9.88 15.35
N LEU A 281 5.23 -9.55 14.41
CA LEU A 281 4.47 -8.30 14.42
C LEU A 281 3.55 -8.21 15.63
N ILE A 282 2.78 -9.27 15.91
CA ILE A 282 1.87 -9.30 17.05
C ILE A 282 2.65 -9.29 18.36
N GLY A 283 3.80 -9.99 18.43
CA GLY A 283 4.70 -9.97 19.58
C GLY A 283 5.30 -8.60 19.88
N SER A 284 5.52 -7.77 18.85
CA SER A 284 6.02 -6.40 19.01
C SER A 284 5.02 -5.44 19.67
N SER A 285 3.75 -5.84 19.81
CA SER A 285 2.64 -5.03 20.33
C SER A 285 2.37 -3.72 19.57
N LYS A 286 2.95 -3.57 18.37
CA LYS A 286 2.72 -2.40 17.51
C LYS A 286 1.33 -2.43 16.88
N LYS A 287 0.85 -1.25 16.52
CA LYS A 287 -0.34 -1.15 15.68
C LYS A 287 0.00 -1.54 14.25
N PHE A 288 -0.94 -2.08 13.50
CA PHE A 288 -0.65 -2.47 12.13
C PHE A 288 -1.87 -2.53 11.21
N ILE A 289 -1.63 -2.42 9.91
CA ILE A 289 -2.57 -2.73 8.83
C ILE A 289 -1.79 -3.50 7.76
N ILE A 290 -2.07 -4.79 7.58
CA ILE A 290 -1.31 -5.67 6.69
C ILE A 290 -2.22 -6.46 5.75
N ILE A 291 -1.68 -6.95 4.65
CA ILE A 291 -2.37 -7.90 3.78
C ILE A 291 -1.93 -9.33 4.16
N SER A 292 -2.85 -10.29 4.12
CA SER A 292 -2.49 -11.70 4.16
C SER A 292 -3.59 -12.56 3.54
N ASN A 293 -3.45 -13.89 3.56
CA ASN A 293 -4.41 -14.78 2.94
C ASN A 293 -5.79 -14.71 3.62
N ILE A 294 -6.85 -14.65 2.82
CA ILE A 294 -8.25 -14.61 3.29
C ILE A 294 -8.64 -15.81 4.18
N SER A 295 -7.95 -16.94 4.08
CA SER A 295 -8.19 -18.14 4.89
C SER A 295 -7.55 -18.10 6.27
N ASN A 296 -6.78 -17.06 6.62
CA ASN A 296 -6.10 -16.96 7.91
C ASN A 296 -7.03 -17.16 9.13
N PRO A 297 -8.27 -16.64 9.17
CA PRO A 297 -9.16 -16.84 10.31
C PRO A 297 -9.50 -18.29 10.63
N ILE A 298 -9.27 -19.22 9.69
CA ILE A 298 -9.53 -20.66 9.85
C ILE A 298 -8.28 -21.52 9.70
N THR A 299 -7.10 -20.89 9.68
CA THR A 299 -5.83 -21.58 9.48
C THR A 299 -5.12 -21.71 10.83
N PRO A 300 -4.70 -22.92 11.27
CA PRO A 300 -4.20 -23.17 12.63
C PRO A 300 -3.11 -22.20 13.12
N ALA A 301 -2.25 -21.74 12.20
CA ALA A 301 -1.19 -20.80 12.51
C ALA A 301 -1.68 -19.42 13.02
N TYR A 302 -2.92 -19.04 12.69
CA TYR A 302 -3.45 -17.70 12.95
C TYR A 302 -4.73 -17.67 13.79
N ILE A 303 -5.46 -18.78 13.92
CA ILE A 303 -6.76 -18.85 14.64
C ILE A 303 -6.66 -18.20 16.03
N LYS A 304 -5.62 -18.55 16.79
CA LYS A 304 -5.39 -18.01 18.14
C LYS A 304 -5.41 -16.49 18.22
N TYR A 305 -4.93 -15.80 17.18
CA TYR A 305 -4.88 -14.34 17.18
C TYR A 305 -6.25 -13.70 17.03
N PHE A 306 -7.19 -14.37 16.34
CA PHE A 306 -8.59 -13.94 16.27
C PHE A 306 -9.31 -14.29 17.57
N ARG A 307 -9.11 -15.50 18.11
CA ARG A 307 -9.71 -15.94 19.38
C ARG A 307 -9.34 -15.02 20.54
N GLU A 308 -8.08 -14.58 20.59
CA GLU A 308 -7.57 -13.67 21.62
C GLU A 308 -7.81 -12.18 21.31
N ASN A 309 -8.60 -11.86 20.27
CA ASN A 309 -8.88 -10.48 19.83
C ASN A 309 -7.62 -9.63 19.58
N LYS A 310 -6.51 -10.28 19.17
CA LYS A 310 -5.25 -9.61 18.83
C LYS A 310 -5.27 -9.04 17.42
N VAL A 311 -6.10 -9.61 16.54
CA VAL A 311 -6.22 -9.24 15.12
C VAL A 311 -7.65 -9.38 14.65
N TRP A 312 -8.06 -8.52 13.74
CA TRP A 312 -9.32 -8.63 13.01
C TRP A 312 -9.16 -8.23 11.53
N ALA A 313 -10.21 -8.47 10.75
CA ALA A 313 -10.27 -8.08 9.36
C ALA A 313 -10.38 -6.54 9.23
N GLY A 314 -9.61 -5.98 8.30
CA GLY A 314 -9.81 -4.64 7.78
C GLY A 314 -11.03 -4.56 6.87
N TYR A 315 -11.13 -3.50 6.08
CA TYR A 315 -12.33 -3.19 5.32
C TYR A 315 -12.44 -4.02 4.02
N ASN A 316 -11.32 -4.16 3.30
CA ASN A 316 -11.33 -4.65 1.92
C ASN A 316 -10.68 -6.04 1.73
N ARG A 317 -11.10 -6.69 0.64
CA ARG A 317 -10.43 -7.88 0.09
C ARG A 317 -9.53 -7.41 -1.05
N VAL A 318 -8.39 -8.06 -1.24
CA VAL A 318 -7.46 -7.77 -2.35
C VAL A 318 -7.26 -9.04 -3.16
N ASP A 319 -7.73 -9.01 -4.41
CA ASP A 319 -7.72 -10.16 -5.31
C ASP A 319 -6.71 -10.04 -6.45
N LYS A 320 -6.19 -8.83 -6.69
CA LYS A 320 -5.32 -8.52 -7.82
C LYS A 320 -4.03 -7.88 -7.33
N TYR A 321 -2.92 -8.42 -7.79
CA TYR A 321 -1.57 -8.00 -7.47
C TYR A 321 -0.78 -7.83 -8.75
N LEU A 322 0.40 -7.23 -8.64
CA LEU A 322 1.38 -7.22 -9.72
C LEU A 322 2.46 -8.27 -9.40
N ASN A 323 2.93 -8.98 -10.42
CA ASN A 323 4.13 -9.81 -10.32
C ASN A 323 5.39 -8.94 -10.53
N PRO A 324 6.62 -9.50 -10.47
CA PRO A 324 7.86 -8.74 -10.71
C PRO A 324 7.96 -8.11 -12.11
N LYS A 325 7.27 -8.69 -13.09
CA LYS A 325 7.13 -8.14 -14.45
C LYS A 325 6.06 -7.05 -14.56
N ARG A 326 5.42 -6.68 -13.45
CA ARG A 326 4.31 -5.72 -13.34
C ARG A 326 3.07 -6.12 -14.13
N GLU A 327 2.86 -7.43 -14.28
CA GLU A 327 1.64 -7.99 -14.87
C GLU A 327 0.63 -8.31 -13.77
N LEU A 328 -0.66 -8.14 -14.08
CA LEU A 328 -1.73 -8.47 -13.13
C LEU A 328 -1.83 -9.98 -12.92
N VAL A 329 -1.77 -10.39 -11.66
CA VAL A 329 -1.98 -11.75 -11.19
C VAL A 329 -3.04 -11.76 -10.09
N GLU A 330 -3.67 -12.92 -9.88
CA GLU A 330 -4.70 -13.08 -8.84
C GLU A 330 -4.20 -13.89 -7.66
N ALA A 331 -4.48 -13.40 -6.46
CA ALA A 331 -4.25 -14.11 -5.20
C ALA A 331 -5.33 -13.73 -4.19
N SER A 332 -5.68 -14.62 -3.27
CA SER A 332 -6.80 -14.40 -2.34
C SER A 332 -6.36 -13.72 -1.05
N GLY A 333 -6.20 -12.40 -1.08
CA GLY A 333 -5.79 -11.62 0.09
C GLY A 333 -6.91 -10.84 0.77
N HIS A 334 -6.64 -10.44 2.00
CA HIS A 334 -7.51 -9.59 2.81
C HIS A 334 -6.67 -8.69 3.71
N TRP A 335 -7.20 -7.52 4.06
CA TRP A 335 -6.58 -6.62 5.03
C TRP A 335 -6.81 -7.13 6.45
N TYR A 336 -5.81 -7.02 7.32
CA TYR A 336 -5.85 -7.39 8.72
C TYR A 336 -5.25 -6.28 9.57
N THR A 337 -5.85 -6.00 10.72
CA THR A 337 -5.43 -4.91 11.59
C THR A 337 -5.74 -5.23 13.06
N ASN A 338 -5.09 -4.49 13.97
CA ASN A 338 -5.41 -4.40 15.40
C ASN A 338 -5.75 -2.95 15.82
N ILE A 339 -6.03 -2.08 14.84
CA ILE A 339 -6.47 -0.71 15.02
C ILE A 339 -7.99 -0.72 15.07
N PRO A 340 -8.61 -0.12 16.11
CA PRO A 340 -10.06 -0.08 16.21
C PRO A 340 -10.69 0.49 14.94
N ILE A 341 -11.70 -0.21 14.42
CA ILE A 341 -12.43 0.19 13.23
C ILE A 341 -13.90 0.39 13.58
N GLN A 342 -14.46 1.51 13.11
CA GLN A 342 -15.90 1.77 13.20
C GLN A 342 -16.64 1.05 12.07
N ASP A 343 -17.81 0.51 12.38
CA ASP A 343 -18.80 -0.04 11.44
C ASP A 343 -18.20 -0.80 10.26
N ARG A 344 -17.80 -2.07 10.48
CA ARG A 344 -17.34 -2.94 9.39
C ARG A 344 -18.37 -2.93 8.25
N PRO A 345 -18.06 -2.44 7.04
CA PRO A 345 -19.01 -2.31 5.95
C PRO A 345 -19.60 -3.67 5.53
N LYS A 346 -18.89 -4.76 5.85
CA LYS A 346 -19.30 -6.13 5.56
C LYS A 346 -20.07 -6.81 6.69
N SER A 347 -20.24 -6.17 7.85
CA SER A 347 -21.06 -6.71 8.94
C SER A 347 -22.51 -6.92 8.51
N LYS A 348 -23.03 -6.08 7.61
CA LYS A 348 -24.34 -6.26 6.96
C LYS A 348 -24.51 -7.58 6.20
N ASN A 349 -23.41 -8.28 5.88
CA ASN A 349 -23.47 -9.58 5.23
C ASN A 349 -23.74 -10.72 6.22
N LEU A 350 -23.58 -10.48 7.53
CA LEU A 350 -23.95 -11.42 8.58
C LEU A 350 -25.47 -11.40 8.74
N LYS A 351 -26.09 -12.56 8.58
CA LYS A 351 -27.53 -12.78 8.74
C LYS A 351 -27.72 -13.53 10.04
N ILE A 352 -27.74 -12.78 11.12
CA ILE A 352 -27.95 -13.29 12.48
C ILE A 352 -29.45 -13.47 12.67
N ILE A 353 -29.91 -14.72 12.71
CA ILE A 353 -31.33 -15.10 12.71
C ILE A 353 -31.54 -16.40 13.52
N PRO A 354 -32.77 -16.74 13.93
CA PRO A 354 -33.05 -18.03 14.57
C PRO A 354 -32.68 -19.22 13.68
N LEU A 355 -32.19 -20.32 14.27
CA LEU A 355 -31.74 -21.52 13.55
C LEU A 355 -32.82 -22.10 12.63
N LYS A 356 -34.08 -22.06 13.06
CA LYS A 356 -35.22 -22.51 12.25
C LYS A 356 -35.34 -21.74 10.93
N ASP A 357 -34.96 -20.46 10.92
CA ASP A 357 -35.09 -19.55 9.79
C ASP A 357 -33.85 -19.59 8.87
N VAL A 358 -32.77 -20.26 9.29
CA VAL A 358 -31.63 -20.54 8.41
C VAL A 358 -32.09 -21.48 7.28
N PRO A 359 -31.90 -21.11 6.00
CA PRO A 359 -32.35 -21.96 4.89
C PRO A 359 -31.66 -23.33 4.89
N ASP A 360 -32.41 -24.40 4.62
CA ASP A 360 -31.91 -25.80 4.67
C ASP A 360 -30.66 -26.02 3.82
N LYS A 361 -30.53 -25.36 2.66
CA LYS A 361 -29.32 -25.43 1.82
C LYS A 361 -28.05 -24.85 2.46
N TYR A 362 -28.19 -24.06 3.54
CA TYR A 362 -27.10 -23.42 4.26
C TYR A 362 -26.98 -23.89 5.71
N LYS A 363 -27.79 -24.84 6.16
CA LYS A 363 -27.63 -25.54 7.44
C LYS A 363 -27.55 -27.04 7.22
N LYS A 364 -26.56 -27.69 7.80
CA LYS A 364 -26.45 -29.14 7.76
C LYS A 364 -25.73 -29.63 9.00
N PHE A 365 -25.85 -30.93 9.26
CA PHE A 365 -25.08 -31.61 10.28
C PHE A 365 -24.10 -32.56 9.59
N ASP A 366 -22.87 -32.60 10.08
CA ASP A 366 -21.90 -33.59 9.63
C ASP A 366 -22.06 -34.92 10.38
N ASP A 367 -21.22 -35.90 10.06
CA ASP A 367 -21.21 -37.23 10.65
C ASP A 367 -21.04 -37.20 12.19
N ASN A 368 -20.41 -36.14 12.72
CA ASN A 368 -20.23 -35.91 14.16
C ASN A 368 -21.39 -35.15 14.81
N LYS A 369 -22.48 -34.90 14.07
CA LYS A 369 -23.64 -34.11 14.49
C LYS A 369 -23.29 -32.66 14.85
N THR A 370 -22.20 -32.13 14.30
CA THR A 370 -21.85 -30.71 14.43
C THR A 370 -22.63 -29.90 13.41
N LEU A 371 -23.27 -28.82 13.83
CA LEU A 371 -23.97 -27.91 12.92
C LEU A 371 -22.95 -27.17 12.05
N LEU A 372 -23.20 -27.12 10.75
CA LEU A 372 -22.47 -26.30 9.80
C LEU A 372 -23.42 -25.26 9.23
N VAL A 373 -22.96 -24.01 9.20
CA VAL A 373 -23.69 -22.93 8.52
C VAL A 373 -22.84 -22.24 7.47
N ASP A 374 -23.49 -21.84 6.38
CA ASP A 374 -22.83 -21.23 5.22
C ASP A 374 -23.48 -19.91 4.81
N ASN A 375 -22.84 -19.21 3.86
CA ASN A 375 -23.32 -17.94 3.30
C ASN A 375 -23.64 -16.85 4.34
N CYS A 376 -22.89 -16.87 5.46
CA CYS A 376 -23.00 -15.96 6.58
C CYS A 376 -24.39 -15.94 7.26
N TYR A 377 -25.16 -17.03 7.16
CA TYR A 377 -26.27 -17.28 8.07
C TYR A 377 -25.72 -17.77 9.40
N ILE A 378 -26.10 -17.10 10.49
CA ILE A 378 -25.54 -17.33 11.82
C ILE A 378 -26.73 -17.49 12.79
N PRO A 379 -26.88 -18.65 13.45
CA PRO A 379 -27.95 -18.87 14.41
C PRO A 379 -27.71 -18.08 15.68
N ASP A 380 -28.72 -17.34 16.16
CA ASP A 380 -28.65 -16.56 17.41
C ASP A 380 -29.26 -17.27 18.63
N ASP A 381 -29.95 -18.39 18.42
CA ASP A 381 -30.60 -19.22 19.41
C ASP A 381 -29.91 -20.60 19.60
N TYR A 382 -28.74 -20.80 18.97
CA TYR A 382 -27.96 -22.04 19.06
C TYR A 382 -26.73 -21.90 19.96
N ASN A 383 -26.82 -22.47 21.16
CA ASN A 383 -25.81 -22.29 22.23
C ASN A 383 -24.68 -23.33 22.22
N LYS A 384 -24.63 -24.23 21.24
CA LYS A 384 -23.53 -25.22 21.09
C LYS A 384 -22.53 -24.74 20.05
N PRO A 385 -21.27 -25.21 20.09
CA PRO A 385 -20.31 -24.97 19.02
C PRO A 385 -20.84 -25.38 17.65
N PHE A 386 -20.66 -24.51 16.65
CA PHE A 386 -21.03 -24.78 15.26
C PHE A 386 -19.96 -24.28 14.29
N ALA A 387 -19.87 -24.91 13.11
CA ALA A 387 -18.78 -24.74 12.17
C ALA A 387 -19.07 -23.67 11.10
N VAL A 388 -18.20 -22.67 11.01
CA VAL A 388 -18.25 -21.60 10.01
C VAL A 388 -17.00 -21.57 9.14
N SER A 389 -17.14 -21.08 7.91
CA SER A 389 -16.00 -20.75 7.05
C SER A 389 -15.32 -19.43 7.49
N ALA A 390 -14.26 -18.99 6.79
CA ALA A 390 -13.56 -17.76 7.13
C ALA A 390 -14.41 -16.48 7.00
N ARG A 391 -15.38 -16.46 6.07
CA ARG A 391 -16.14 -15.24 5.72
C ARG A 391 -16.91 -14.64 6.90
N PRO A 392 -17.65 -15.41 7.73
CA PRO A 392 -18.25 -14.88 8.95
C PRO A 392 -17.27 -14.15 9.86
N ILE A 393 -16.08 -14.71 10.10
CA ILE A 393 -15.05 -14.05 10.92
C ILE A 393 -14.59 -12.74 10.27
N LEU A 394 -14.32 -12.75 8.97
CA LEU A 394 -13.94 -11.55 8.22
C LEU A 394 -15.02 -10.47 8.19
N ASN A 395 -16.29 -10.87 8.20
CA ASN A 395 -17.43 -9.95 8.25
C ASN A 395 -17.69 -9.41 9.67
N GLY A 396 -16.93 -9.88 10.66
CA GLY A 396 -16.99 -9.39 12.02
C GLY A 396 -17.96 -10.12 12.93
N LEU A 397 -18.05 -11.44 12.78
CA LEU A 397 -18.88 -12.27 13.66
C LEU A 397 -18.44 -12.17 15.13
N LEU A 398 -17.14 -12.06 15.40
CA LEU A 398 -16.62 -12.04 16.77
C LEU A 398 -17.05 -10.77 17.53
N GLU A 399 -17.21 -9.67 16.82
CA GLU A 399 -17.72 -8.40 17.33
C GLU A 399 -19.24 -8.40 17.53
N LYS A 400 -19.92 -9.49 17.17
CA LYS A 400 -21.38 -9.68 17.32
C LYS A 400 -21.73 -10.66 18.44
N GLY A 401 -20.85 -10.83 19.43
CA GLY A 401 -21.12 -11.67 20.60
C GLY A 401 -20.90 -13.16 20.35
N TYR A 402 -19.92 -13.49 19.49
CA TYR A 402 -19.49 -14.86 19.26
C TYR A 402 -18.00 -14.98 19.52
N LYS A 403 -17.53 -16.17 19.86
CA LYS A 403 -16.11 -16.48 20.02
C LYS A 403 -15.74 -17.74 19.24
N ILE A 404 -14.46 -17.86 18.88
CA ILE A 404 -13.88 -19.10 18.39
C ILE A 404 -13.65 -20.02 19.59
N VAL A 405 -14.04 -21.29 19.48
CA VAL A 405 -14.01 -22.26 20.59
C VAL A 405 -12.61 -22.82 20.81
N GLU A 406 -11.88 -23.13 19.74
CA GLU A 406 -10.58 -23.80 19.79
C GLU A 406 -9.57 -23.19 18.82
N ASP A 407 -8.27 -23.38 19.09
CA ASP A 407 -7.16 -22.97 18.20
C ASP A 407 -6.92 -23.95 17.04
N THR A 408 -7.88 -24.83 16.78
CA THR A 408 -7.80 -25.91 15.80
C THR A 408 -8.68 -25.61 14.58
N GLN A 409 -8.25 -26.09 13.42
CA GLN A 409 -9.09 -26.08 12.23
C GLN A 409 -10.04 -27.28 12.28
N TYR A 410 -11.33 -27.02 12.12
CA TYR A 410 -12.36 -28.04 12.06
C TYR A 410 -12.54 -28.56 10.63
N PHE A 411 -12.66 -29.87 10.46
CA PHE A 411 -12.97 -30.49 9.18
C PHE A 411 -14.23 -31.33 9.31
N PRO A 412 -15.35 -30.91 8.71
CA PRO A 412 -16.57 -31.71 8.73
C PRO A 412 -16.42 -32.95 7.85
N TYR A 413 -17.13 -34.02 8.19
CA TYR A 413 -17.23 -35.23 7.39
C TYR A 413 -18.68 -35.45 6.96
N GLU A 414 -18.89 -35.66 5.66
CA GLU A 414 -20.22 -35.97 5.12
C GLU A 414 -20.16 -37.32 4.43
N ASN A 415 -20.83 -38.33 5.01
CA ASN A 415 -20.78 -39.71 4.54
C ASN A 415 -19.32 -40.21 4.42
N GLY A 416 -18.51 -39.95 5.44
CA GLY A 416 -17.09 -40.31 5.51
C GLY A 416 -16.16 -39.47 4.63
N LYS A 417 -16.68 -38.47 3.88
CA LYS A 417 -15.86 -37.60 3.03
C LYS A 417 -15.49 -36.31 3.76
N LYS A 418 -14.19 -36.04 3.85
CA LYS A 418 -13.64 -34.82 4.45
C LYS A 418 -14.04 -33.58 3.64
N GLY A 419 -14.70 -32.63 4.28
CA GLY A 419 -15.09 -31.34 3.73
C GLY A 419 -14.00 -30.27 3.86
N PHE A 420 -14.36 -29.03 3.50
CA PHE A 420 -13.47 -27.87 3.60
C PHE A 420 -13.23 -27.44 5.06
N GLY A 421 -12.03 -26.92 5.33
CA GLY A 421 -11.66 -26.41 6.65
C GLY A 421 -12.56 -25.28 7.13
N ARG A 422 -12.86 -25.29 8.43
CA ARG A 422 -13.74 -24.39 9.16
C ARG A 422 -13.13 -24.06 10.53
N VAL A 423 -13.81 -23.20 11.28
CA VAL A 423 -13.61 -23.04 12.73
C VAL A 423 -14.92 -23.25 13.44
N LEU A 424 -14.83 -23.74 14.68
CA LEU A 424 -15.97 -23.79 15.58
C LEU A 424 -16.13 -22.44 16.27
N VAL A 425 -17.35 -21.92 16.25
CA VAL A 425 -17.75 -20.72 16.96
C VAL A 425 -18.92 -21.01 17.88
N GLU A 426 -19.05 -20.24 18.95
CA GLU A 426 -20.20 -20.27 19.85
C GLU A 426 -20.59 -18.85 20.26
N LYS A 427 -21.87 -18.66 20.58
CA LYS A 427 -22.40 -17.40 21.12
C LYS A 427 -21.92 -17.23 22.57
N ILE A 428 -21.55 -16.00 22.94
CA ILE A 428 -21.06 -15.62 24.28
C ILE A 428 -22.23 -15.33 25.22
#